data_AF-A0A966SPK8-F1
#
_entry.id   AF-A0A966SPK8-F1
#
_cell.length_a   1.000
_cell.length_b   1.000
_cell.length_c   1.000
_cell.angle_alpha   90.00
_cell.angle_beta   90.00
_cell.angle_gamma   90.00
#
_symmetry.space_group_name_H-M   'P 1'
#
loop_
_entity.id
_entity.type
_entity.pdbx_description
1 polymer ?
#
loop_
_entity_poly.entity_id
_entity_poly.type
_entity_poly.pdbx_seq_one_letter_code
_entity_poly.pdbx_strand_id
1 'polypeptide(L)' 'MTQKIHVLSQSPCEDPQARIAKRAYELYCERGYRNGFALDDWLDAEQEILSQIPAL' A
#
# COMPACT_ATOMS: atom_id res chain seq x y z
N MET A 1 32.96 -11.87 1.72
CA MET A 1 32.19 -12.57 0.67
C MET A 1 30.76 -12.03 0.72
N THR A 2 30.33 -11.46 -0.40
CA THR A 2 28.95 -11.11 -0.77
C THR A 2 28.30 -9.90 -0.06
N GLN A 3 28.44 -8.73 -0.70
CA GLN A 3 27.41 -7.68 -0.65
C GLN A 3 26.09 -8.25 -1.17
N LYS A 4 24.99 -7.98 -0.49
CA LYS A 4 23.69 -7.85 -1.15
C LYS A 4 23.04 -6.55 -0.69
N ILE A 5 23.53 -5.50 -1.35
CA ILE A 5 22.84 -4.24 -1.56
C ILE A 5 21.40 -4.56 -1.99
N HIS A 6 20.43 -4.19 -1.15
CA HIS A 6 19.29 -3.37 -1.55
C HIS A 6 18.53 -2.96 -0.28
N VAL A 7 19.16 -2.11 0.55
CA VAL A 7 18.36 -1.20 1.36
C VAL A 7 17.68 -0.30 0.32
N LEU A 8 16.44 -0.63 0.00
CA LEU A 8 15.64 0.07 -0.98
C LEU A 8 15.47 1.50 -0.49
N SER A 9 16.39 2.35 -0.92
CA SER A 9 16.19 3.78 -1.13
C SER A 9 15.13 3.97 -2.21
N GLN A 10 13.96 3.35 -2.04
CA GLN A 10 12.73 3.77 -2.67
C GLN A 10 12.18 4.81 -1.72
N SER A 11 12.29 6.07 -2.13
CA SER A 11 11.47 7.13 -1.59
C SER A 11 10.05 6.59 -1.38
N PRO A 12 9.42 6.76 -0.20
CA PRO A 12 8.09 6.19 0.11
C PRO A 12 6.95 6.68 -0.82
N CYS A 13 7.28 7.48 -1.82
CA CYS A 13 6.38 7.99 -2.84
C CYS A 13 6.15 7.01 -4.01
N GLU A 14 7.09 6.09 -4.30
CA GLU A 14 7.01 5.24 -5.50
C GLU A 14 6.74 3.75 -5.24
N ASP A 15 6.80 3.29 -3.99
CA ASP A 15 6.50 1.89 -3.70
C ASP A 15 4.98 1.65 -3.65
N PRO A 16 4.43 0.79 -4.53
CA PRO A 16 2.99 0.54 -4.59
C PRO A 16 2.47 -0.03 -3.28
N GLN A 17 3.24 -0.86 -2.57
CA GLN A 17 2.84 -1.43 -1.29
C GLN A 17 2.73 -0.36 -0.19
N ALA A 18 3.62 0.62 -0.15
CA ALA A 18 3.52 1.76 0.77
C ALA A 18 2.27 2.62 0.48
N ARG A 19 1.96 2.86 -0.80
CA ARG A 19 0.74 3.59 -1.21
C ARG A 19 -0.53 2.85 -0.82
N ILE A 20 -0.54 1.54 -1.05
CA ILE A 20 -1.60 0.63 -0.64
C ILE A 20 -1.82 0.69 0.87
N ALA A 21 -0.76 0.54 1.67
CA ALA A 21 -0.87 0.52 3.13
C ALA A 21 -1.42 1.84 3.68
N LYS A 22 -0.97 2.97 3.11
CA LYS A 22 -1.52 4.29 3.42
C LYS A 22 -3.01 4.37 3.10
N ARG A 23 -3.41 3.90 1.91
CA ARG A 23 -4.80 3.96 1.45
C ARG A 23 -5.73 3.05 2.28
N ALA A 24 -5.27 1.85 2.64
CA ALA A 24 -6.00 0.94 3.52
C ALA A 24 -6.24 1.56 4.91
N TYR A 25 -5.24 2.26 5.45
CA TYR A 25 -5.39 2.98 6.72
C TYR A 25 -6.39 4.15 6.62
N GLU A 26 -6.39 4.88 5.50
CA GLU A 26 -7.37 5.94 5.26
C GLU A 26 -8.81 5.36 5.21
N LEU A 27 -9.03 4.25 4.50
CA LEU A 27 -10.33 3.56 4.45
C LEU A 27 -10.80 3.11 5.85
N TYR A 28 -9.88 2.55 6.65
CA TYR A 28 -10.16 2.19 8.05
C TYR A 28 -10.57 3.42 8.89
N CYS A 29 -9.90 4.56 8.69
CA CYS A 29 -10.26 5.81 9.37
C CYS A 29 -11.62 6.36 8.91
N GLU A 30 -11.91 6.35 7.61
CA GLU A 30 -13.19 6.79 7.02
C GLU A 30 -14.37 5.97 7.55
N ARG A 31 -14.16 4.67 7.81
CA ARG A 31 -15.16 3.77 8.43
C ARG A 31 -15.31 3.95 9.94
N GLY A 32 -14.56 4.88 10.55
CA GLY A 32 -14.62 5.19 11.98
C GLY A 32 -13.89 4.17 12.85
N TYR A 33 -12.76 3.64 12.38
CA TYR A 33 -11.91 2.70 13.12
C TYR A 33 -12.64 1.40 13.48
N ARG A 34 -13.53 0.94 12.60
CA ARG A 34 -14.29 -0.29 12.84
C ARG A 34 -13.41 -1.50 12.57
N ASN A 35 -13.15 -2.27 13.63
CA ASN A 35 -12.43 -3.53 13.53
C ASN A 35 -13.21 -4.56 12.67
N GLY A 36 -12.47 -5.47 12.04
CA GLY A 36 -13.02 -6.57 11.23
C GLY A 36 -12.99 -6.34 9.72
N PHE A 37 -12.65 -5.13 9.27
CA PHE A 37 -12.59 -4.77 7.85
C PHE A 37 -11.17 -4.57 7.33
N ALA A 38 -10.14 -4.82 8.15
CA ALA A 38 -8.76 -4.53 7.78
C ALA A 38 -8.31 -5.26 6.49
N LEU A 39 -8.84 -6.45 6.22
CA LEU A 39 -8.56 -7.18 4.98
C LEU A 39 -9.30 -6.55 3.79
N ASP A 40 -10.58 -6.22 3.94
CA ASP A 40 -11.36 -5.54 2.90
C ASP A 40 -10.78 -4.15 2.58
N ASP A 41 -10.42 -3.36 3.61
CA ASP A 41 -9.77 -2.05 3.46
C ASP A 41 -8.44 -2.16 2.70
N TRP A 42 -7.70 -3.24 2.93
CA TRP A 42 -6.52 -3.56 2.13
C TRP A 42 -6.96 -3.87 0.69
N LEU A 43 -7.74 -4.91 0.43
CA LEU A 43 -8.11 -5.29 -0.95
C LEU A 43 -8.69 -4.12 -1.79
N ASP A 44 -9.52 -3.26 -1.18
CA ASP A 44 -10.03 -2.03 -1.79
C ASP A 44 -8.87 -1.08 -2.18
N ALA A 45 -7.93 -0.85 -1.27
CA ALA A 45 -6.71 -0.08 -1.53
C ALA A 45 -5.80 -0.74 -2.58
N GLU A 46 -5.71 -2.07 -2.64
CA GLU A 46 -4.95 -2.78 -3.69
C GLU A 46 -5.46 -2.40 -5.06
N GLN A 47 -6.76 -2.59 -5.26
CA GLN A 47 -7.41 -2.38 -6.53
C GLN A 47 -7.29 -0.92 -6.95
N GLU A 48 -7.49 0.01 -6.02
CA GLU A 48 -7.39 1.44 -6.30
C GLU A 48 -5.98 1.85 -6.75
N ILE A 49 -4.94 1.38 -6.04
CA ILE A 49 -3.56 1.76 -6.36
C ILE A 49 -3.06 1.05 -7.62
N LEU A 50 -3.32 -0.25 -7.77
CA LEU A 50 -2.87 -1.01 -8.94
C LEU A 50 -3.57 -0.54 -10.23
N SER A 51 -4.83 -0.11 -10.16
CA SER A 51 -5.54 0.45 -11.32
C SER A 51 -4.96 1.80 -11.79
N GLN A 52 -4.26 2.52 -10.89
CA GLN A 52 -3.59 3.78 -11.23
C GLN A 52 -2.17 3.57 -11.77
N ILE A 53 -1.61 2.36 -11.69
CA ILE A 53 -0.33 2.03 -12.29
C ILE A 53 -0.60 1.68 -13.76
N PRO A 54 -0.21 2.55 -14.72
CA PRO A 54 -0.37 2.20 -16.12
C PRO A 54 0.43 0.92 -16.40
N ALA A 55 -0.20 -0.06 -17.04
CA ALA A 55 0.50 -1.21 -17.57
C ALA A 55 1.57 -0.71 -18.55
N LEU A 56 2.86 -0.93 -18.22
CA LEU A 56 4.00 -0.63 -19.08
C LEU A 56 3.98 -1.50 -20.35
#